data_AF-A0A1L9N1R2-F1
#
_entry.id   AF-A0A1L9N1R2-F1
#
_cell.length_a   1.000
_cell.length_b   1.000
_cell.length_c   1.000
_cell.angle_alpha   90.00
_cell.angle_beta   90.00
_cell.angle_gamma   90.00
#
_symmetry.space_group_name_H-M   'P 1'
#
loop_
_entity.id
_entity.type
_entity.pdbx_description
1 polymer ?
#
loop_
_entity_poly.entity_id
_entity_poly.type
_entity_poly.pdbx_seq_one_letter_code
_entity_poly.pdbx_strand_id
1 'polypeptide(L)'
;MTPDYTRPVHTVTTNQRVTPVSAVPGANSRWLWGKAHGFLYHFSRCYFYVFRTYFDPHIIQLQFGLVLEWTNRTSVEEVIAMQMARAAGIPVPRVVNCREHVTPNLTREVSILMTRLPGFTLMNSDELLEVAYEGPWLEELKTCAHTMRE
;
A
#
# COMPACT_ATOMS: atom_id res chain seq x y z
N MET A 1 17.48 -22.15 -10.21
CA MET A 1 17.60 -21.25 -9.05
C MET A 1 16.19 -20.85 -8.65
N THR A 2 15.61 -21.56 -7.68
CA THR A 2 14.27 -21.28 -7.17
C THR A 2 14.37 -20.09 -6.23
N PRO A 3 13.65 -18.99 -6.45
CA PRO A 3 13.64 -17.89 -5.49
C PRO A 3 12.96 -18.39 -4.22
N ASP A 4 13.68 -18.32 -3.12
CA ASP A 4 13.15 -18.66 -1.80
C ASP A 4 12.32 -17.47 -1.31
N TYR A 5 11.00 -17.61 -1.37
CA TYR A 5 10.03 -16.61 -0.91
C TYR A 5 9.64 -16.82 0.56
N THR A 6 10.42 -17.57 1.35
CA THR A 6 10.23 -17.63 2.81
C THR A 6 10.64 -16.32 3.47
N ARG A 7 9.79 -15.31 3.34
CA ARG A 7 9.70 -14.31 4.42
C ARG A 7 9.08 -15.04 5.61
N PRO A 8 9.66 -15.00 6.81
CA PRO A 8 9.01 -15.60 7.96
C PRO A 8 7.66 -14.91 8.14
N VAL A 9 6.59 -15.66 7.90
CA VAL A 9 5.26 -15.32 8.40
C VAL A 9 5.43 -15.32 9.91
N HIS A 10 5.36 -14.15 10.52
CA HIS A 10 5.19 -14.09 11.96
C HIS A 10 3.85 -14.76 12.24
N THR A 11 3.88 -16.02 12.67
CA THR A 11 2.75 -16.68 13.31
C THR A 11 2.29 -15.75 14.43
N VAL A 12 1.12 -15.13 14.22
CA VAL A 12 0.49 -14.21 15.15
C VAL A 12 0.19 -15.02 16.41
N THR A 13 1.12 -14.97 17.36
CA THR A 13 0.83 -15.34 18.73
C THR A 13 0.08 -14.14 19.30
N THR A 14 -1.23 -14.31 19.49
CA THR A 14 -2.16 -13.39 20.16
C THR A 14 -1.60 -12.99 21.53
N ASN A 15 -0.66 -12.05 21.56
CA ASN A 15 -0.08 -11.42 22.76
C ASN A 15 0.79 -10.19 22.45
N GLN A 16 0.88 -9.70 21.21
CA GLN A 16 1.67 -8.50 20.89
C GLN A 16 0.86 -7.22 21.08
N ARG A 17 1.01 -6.68 22.28
CA ARG A 17 0.96 -5.26 22.66
C ARG A 17 0.81 -4.33 21.45
N VAL A 18 -0.36 -3.67 21.38
CA VAL A 18 -0.70 -2.62 20.41
C VAL A 18 0.50 -1.71 20.21
N THR A 19 1.10 -1.75 19.01
CA THR A 19 2.17 -0.81 18.66
C THR A 19 1.52 0.58 18.62
N PRO A 20 2.05 1.60 19.31
CA PRO A 20 1.42 2.91 19.35
C PRO A 20 1.23 3.41 17.91
N VAL A 21 0.00 3.83 17.61
CA VAL A 21 -0.36 4.48 16.33
C VAL A 21 0.71 5.53 16.04
N SER A 22 1.30 5.47 14.85
CA SER A 22 2.42 6.33 14.48
C SER A 22 1.98 7.78 14.68
N ALA A 23 2.67 8.50 15.57
CA ALA A 23 2.33 9.87 15.91
C ALA A 23 2.24 10.74 14.64
N VAL A 24 1.22 11.59 14.56
CA VAL A 24 0.99 12.50 13.44
C VAL A 24 2.28 13.29 13.17
N PRO A 25 2.82 13.28 11.93
CA PRO A 25 4.05 13.99 11.64
C PRO A 25 3.90 15.49 11.93
N GLY A 26 4.88 16.08 12.62
CA GLY A 26 4.91 17.52 12.89
C GLY A 26 4.84 18.36 11.61
N ALA A 27 4.45 19.63 11.72
CA ALA A 27 4.18 20.51 10.57
C ALA A 27 5.32 20.55 9.53
N ASN A 28 6.58 20.61 10.01
CA ASN A 28 7.76 20.63 9.14
C ASN A 28 7.97 19.30 8.39
N SER A 29 7.65 18.18 9.04
CA SER A 29 7.70 16.85 8.42
C SER A 29 6.67 16.76 7.30
N ARG A 30 5.41 17.15 7.56
CA ARG A 30 4.35 17.17 6.53
C ARG A 30 4.71 18.02 5.31
N TRP A 31 5.38 19.16 5.51
CA TRP A 31 5.87 19.99 4.41
C TRP A 31 6.96 19.29 3.59
N LEU A 32 7.97 18.70 4.25
CA LEU A 32 9.07 18.00 3.58
C LEU A 32 8.55 16.80 2.77
N TRP A 33 7.66 16.01 3.36
CA TRP A 33 6.98 14.91 2.69
C TRP A 33 6.15 15.38 1.50
N GLY A 34 5.61 16.59 1.57
CA GLY A 34 4.94 17.19 0.43
C GLY A 34 5.82 17.51 -0.75
N LYS A 35 7.02 18.04 -0.50
CA LYS A 35 8.01 18.21 -1.55
C LYS A 35 8.44 16.85 -2.11
N ALA A 36 8.63 15.85 -1.24
CA ALA A 36 8.98 14.50 -1.65
C ALA A 36 7.89 13.88 -2.55
N HIS A 37 6.61 13.94 -2.17
CA HIS A 37 5.49 13.40 -2.96
C HIS A 37 5.39 14.08 -4.32
N GLY A 38 5.50 15.41 -4.37
CA GLY A 38 5.51 16.15 -5.65
C GLY A 38 6.71 15.79 -6.52
N PHE A 39 7.90 15.67 -5.93
CA PHE A 39 9.09 15.24 -6.64
C PHE A 39 8.94 13.81 -7.19
N LEU A 40 8.45 12.88 -6.37
CA LEU A 40 8.18 11.49 -6.76
C LEU A 40 7.22 11.40 -7.94
N TYR A 41 6.15 12.20 -7.94
CA TYR A 41 5.21 12.31 -9.05
C TYR A 41 5.88 12.79 -10.35
N HIS A 42 6.67 13.87 -10.28
CA HIS A 42 7.35 14.39 -11.46
C HIS A 42 8.44 13.45 -11.96
N PHE A 43 9.19 12.85 -11.04
CA PHE A 43 10.23 11.88 -11.33
C PHE A 43 9.65 10.63 -12.00
N SER A 44 8.56 10.07 -11.47
CA SER A 44 7.87 8.95 -12.09
C SER A 44 7.39 9.33 -13.48
N ARG A 45 6.69 10.48 -13.63
CA ARG A 45 6.20 10.91 -14.95
C ARG A 45 7.31 11.03 -15.99
N CYS A 46 8.45 11.59 -15.61
CA CYS A 46 9.63 11.69 -16.48
C CYS A 46 10.17 10.30 -16.85
N TYR A 47 10.31 9.41 -15.85
CA TYR A 47 10.76 8.04 -16.05
C TYR A 47 9.83 7.29 -17.03
N PHE A 48 8.53 7.24 -16.77
CA PHE A 48 7.57 6.56 -17.64
C PHE A 48 7.54 7.16 -19.06
N TYR A 49 7.73 8.48 -19.19
CA TYR A 49 7.86 9.13 -20.50
C TYR A 49 9.10 8.64 -21.27
N VAL A 50 10.25 8.55 -20.60
CA VAL A 50 11.49 8.05 -21.19
C VAL A 50 11.37 6.57 -21.59
N PHE A 51 10.76 5.74 -20.74
CA PHE A 51 10.62 4.31 -20.95
C PHE A 51 9.38 3.89 -21.75
N ARG A 52 8.53 4.85 -22.17
CA ARG A 52 7.28 4.65 -22.94
C ARG A 52 6.33 3.61 -22.36
N THR A 53 6.28 3.50 -21.04
CA THR A 53 5.36 2.60 -20.33
C THR A 53 4.08 3.33 -19.91
N TYR A 54 3.00 2.59 -19.70
CA TYR A 54 1.72 3.16 -19.25
C TYR A 54 1.87 3.78 -17.85
N PHE A 55 1.45 5.04 -17.71
CA PHE A 55 1.48 5.78 -16.46
C PHE A 55 0.05 5.99 -15.96
N ASP A 56 -0.29 5.36 -14.83
CA ASP A 56 -1.53 5.67 -14.12
C ASP A 56 -1.32 6.89 -13.21
N PRO A 57 -2.04 8.01 -13.43
CA PRO A 57 -1.90 9.20 -12.60
C PRO A 57 -2.53 9.07 -11.20
N HIS A 58 -3.26 7.99 -10.91
CA HIS A 58 -3.93 7.75 -9.63
C HIS A 58 -3.10 6.84 -8.70
N ILE A 59 -2.52 5.77 -9.25
CA ILE A 59 -1.69 4.81 -8.51
C ILE A 59 -0.32 4.74 -9.15
N ILE A 60 0.63 5.49 -8.60
CA ILE A 60 1.95 5.64 -9.16
C ILE A 60 2.86 4.57 -8.56
N GLN A 61 3.18 3.56 -9.36
CA GLN A 61 4.19 2.57 -9.00
C GLN A 61 5.58 3.20 -9.10
N LEU A 62 6.26 3.29 -7.97
CA LEU A 62 7.59 3.87 -7.85
C LEU A 62 8.66 2.78 -7.89
N GLN A 63 9.87 3.20 -8.25
CA GLN A 63 11.08 2.37 -8.11
C GLN A 63 11.25 1.94 -6.64
N PHE A 64 11.92 0.80 -6.41
CA PHE A 64 12.18 0.22 -5.08
C PHE A 64 10.95 -0.37 -4.35
N GLY A 65 9.89 -0.69 -5.10
CA GLY A 65 8.70 -1.31 -4.49
C GLY A 65 7.96 -0.35 -3.57
N LEU A 66 7.86 0.92 -3.96
CA LEU A 66 6.99 1.91 -3.34
C LEU A 66 5.80 2.19 -4.25
N VAL A 67 4.70 2.63 -3.65
CA VAL A 67 3.49 3.05 -4.35
C VAL A 67 3.09 4.40 -3.77
N LEU A 68 2.92 5.37 -4.65
CA LEU A 68 2.35 6.67 -4.32
C LEU A 68 0.91 6.69 -4.84
N GLU A 69 -0.02 6.62 -3.91
CA GLU A 69 -1.42 6.80 -4.22
C GLU A 69 -1.78 8.29 -4.15
N TRP A 70 -2.27 8.80 -5.26
CA TRP A 70 -2.64 10.20 -5.43
C TRP A 70 -4.03 10.28 -6.05
N THR A 71 -5.05 9.97 -5.26
CA THR A 71 -6.46 10.00 -5.69
C THR A 71 -7.25 11.04 -4.91
N ASN A 72 -8.45 11.38 -5.39
CA ASN A 72 -9.38 12.24 -4.65
C ASN A 72 -10.09 11.48 -3.51
N ARG A 73 -9.89 10.15 -3.42
CA ARG A 73 -10.58 9.27 -2.46
C ARG A 73 -9.69 8.88 -1.29
N THR A 74 -8.38 9.10 -1.37
CA THR A 74 -7.49 8.84 -0.26
C THR A 74 -7.81 9.75 0.91
N SER A 75 -7.87 9.18 2.10
CA SER A 75 -8.19 9.90 3.32
C SER A 75 -7.25 9.53 4.47
N VAL A 76 -7.30 10.30 5.55
CA VAL A 76 -6.50 9.97 6.76
C VAL A 76 -7.05 8.71 7.42
N GLU A 77 -8.35 8.46 7.33
CA GLU A 77 -9.01 7.24 7.80
C GLU A 77 -8.46 6.00 7.09
N GLU A 78 -8.17 6.09 5.80
CA GLU A 78 -7.55 4.98 5.06
C GLU A 78 -6.15 4.64 5.59
N VAL A 79 -5.35 5.67 5.91
CA VAL A 79 -4.03 5.49 6.54
C VAL A 79 -4.17 4.81 7.90
N ILE A 80 -5.14 5.25 8.71
CA ILE A 80 -5.42 4.69 10.03
C ILE A 80 -5.88 3.23 9.88
N ALA A 81 -6.80 2.94 8.95
CA ALA A 81 -7.31 1.60 8.69
C ALA A 81 -6.18 0.65 8.26
N MET A 82 -5.28 1.08 7.36
CA MET A 82 -4.10 0.30 6.98
C MET A 82 -3.17 0.04 8.17
N GLN A 83 -2.95 1.03 9.04
CA GLN A 83 -2.13 0.84 10.24
C GLN A 83 -2.77 -0.15 11.21
N MET A 84 -4.09 -0.07 11.42
CA MET A 84 -4.85 -1.00 12.25
C MET A 84 -4.83 -2.42 11.69
N ALA A 85 -5.13 -2.59 10.40
CA ALA A 85 -5.09 -3.89 9.73
C ALA A 85 -3.70 -4.54 9.84
N ARG A 86 -2.64 -3.74 9.66
CA ARG A 86 -1.26 -4.21 9.83
C ARG A 86 -0.96 -4.61 11.27
N ALA A 87 -1.45 -3.87 12.26
CA ALA A 87 -1.31 -4.20 13.66
C ALA A 87 -2.06 -5.48 14.04
N ALA A 88 -3.16 -5.79 13.33
CA ALA A 88 -3.89 -7.05 13.44
C ALA A 88 -3.20 -8.24 12.72
N GLY A 89 -2.03 -8.03 12.10
CA GLY A 89 -1.30 -9.07 11.39
C GLY A 89 -1.76 -9.32 9.96
N ILE A 90 -2.68 -8.50 9.43
CA ILE A 90 -3.16 -8.63 8.05
C ILE A 90 -2.06 -8.16 7.09
N PRO A 91 -1.79 -8.89 5.99
CA PRO A 91 -0.78 -8.51 5.00
C PRO A 91 -1.26 -7.32 4.16
N VAL A 92 -1.05 -6.11 4.67
CA VAL A 92 -1.36 -4.83 3.99
C VAL A 92 -0.09 -4.04 3.65
N PRO A 93 -0.14 -3.12 2.67
CA PRO A 93 0.94 -2.16 2.43
C PRO A 93 1.37 -1.45 3.71
N ARG A 94 2.67 -1.28 3.91
CA ARG A 94 3.19 -0.43 4.99
C ARG A 94 3.10 1.03 4.55
N VAL A 95 2.32 1.83 5.27
CA VAL A 95 2.33 3.28 5.11
C VAL A 95 3.71 3.82 5.53
N VAL A 96 4.37 4.53 4.62
CA VAL A 96 5.64 5.23 4.86
C VAL A 96 5.35 6.67 5.25
N ASN A 97 4.46 7.33 4.51
CA ASN A 97 4.05 8.69 4.80
C ASN A 97 2.66 9.01 4.26
N CYS A 98 2.00 10.00 4.87
CA CYS A 98 0.81 10.62 4.34
C CYS A 98 0.97 12.15 4.35
N ARG A 99 0.51 12.78 3.28
CA ARG A 99 0.41 14.24 3.21
C ARG A 99 -1.03 14.66 3.10
N GLU A 100 -1.41 15.59 3.94
CA GLU A 100 -2.60 16.40 3.77
C GLU A 100 -2.25 17.66 2.94
N HIS A 101 -2.92 17.83 1.80
CA HIS A 101 -2.75 18.93 0.88
C HIS A 101 -3.84 19.99 1.12
N VAL A 102 -3.50 21.04 1.85
CA VAL A 102 -4.32 22.27 1.90
C VAL A 102 -4.00 23.08 0.63
N THR A 103 -4.46 22.64 -0.54
CA THR A 103 -4.31 23.41 -1.78
C THR A 103 -5.71 23.75 -2.32
N PRO A 104 -6.09 25.03 -2.40
CA PRO A 104 -7.48 25.43 -2.69
C PRO A 104 -7.99 25.07 -4.09
N ASN A 105 -7.12 24.60 -4.98
CA ASN A 105 -7.42 24.43 -6.40
C ASN A 105 -7.42 22.96 -6.87
N LEU A 106 -7.07 22.03 -5.98
CA LEU A 106 -7.06 20.60 -6.24
C LEU A 106 -7.92 19.95 -5.17
N THR A 107 -9.04 19.33 -5.56
CA THR A 107 -9.95 18.52 -4.72
C THR A 107 -9.28 17.23 -4.21
N ARG A 108 -7.97 17.25 -4.00
CA ARG A 108 -7.10 16.12 -3.65
C ARG A 108 -6.45 16.45 -2.31
N GLU A 109 -7.14 16.04 -1.25
CA GLU A 109 -6.82 16.46 0.12
C GLU A 109 -5.73 15.59 0.76
N VAL A 110 -5.52 14.34 0.31
CA VAL A 110 -4.50 13.45 0.87
C VAL A 110 -3.70 12.76 -0.24
N SER A 111 -2.42 12.50 0.00
CA SER A 111 -1.64 11.53 -0.79
C SER A 111 -0.90 10.58 0.14
N ILE A 112 -0.83 9.31 -0.24
CA ILE A 112 -0.32 8.24 0.61
C ILE A 112 0.88 7.59 -0.10
N LEU A 113 2.03 7.61 0.57
CA LEU A 113 3.21 6.87 0.16
C LEU A 113 3.30 5.59 0.99
N MET A 114 3.32 4.45 0.32
CA MET A 114 3.32 3.14 0.95
C MET A 114 4.25 2.16 0.23
N THR A 115 4.55 1.04 0.87
CA THR A 115 5.30 -0.06 0.24
C THR A 115 4.39 -0.85 -0.68
N ARG A 116 4.88 -1.24 -1.85
CA ARG A 116 4.24 -2.24 -2.70
C ARG A 116 4.20 -3.59 -1.96
N LEU A 117 3.05 -4.25 -2.00
CA LEU A 117 2.96 -5.64 -1.58
C LEU A 117 3.72 -6.53 -2.58
N PRO A 118 4.61 -7.42 -2.11
CA PRO A 118 5.24 -8.39 -2.98
C PRO A 118 4.19 -9.39 -3.49
N GLY A 119 4.42 -9.95 -4.67
CA GLY A 119 3.54 -10.94 -5.28
C GLY A 119 2.98 -10.49 -6.62
N PHE A 120 2.03 -11.29 -7.11
CA PHE A 120 1.36 -11.08 -8.38
C PHE A 120 -0.06 -10.55 -8.15
N THR A 121 -0.50 -9.66 -9.03
CA THR A 121 -1.89 -9.17 -8.98
C THR A 121 -2.81 -10.33 -9.34
N LEU A 122 -3.73 -10.65 -8.43
CA LEU A 122 -4.84 -11.54 -8.73
C LEU A 122 -5.77 -10.83 -9.72
N MET A 123 -5.71 -11.20 -10.99
CA MET A 123 -6.68 -10.75 -11.97
C MET A 123 -7.93 -11.61 -11.86
N ASN A 124 -9.09 -10.95 -11.81
CA ASN A 124 -10.34 -11.64 -12.04
C ASN A 124 -10.37 -12.04 -13.52
N SER A 125 -10.25 -13.34 -13.78
CA SER A 125 -10.28 -13.93 -15.11
C SER A 125 -11.32 -15.03 -15.17
N ASP A 126 -11.82 -15.32 -16.36
CA ASP A 126 -12.76 -16.42 -16.61
C ASP A 126 -12.07 -17.79 -16.68
N GLU A 127 -10.76 -17.86 -16.37
CA GLU A 127 -10.01 -19.11 -16.36
C GLU A 127 -10.51 -20.02 -15.22
N LEU A 128 -10.51 -21.33 -15.49
CA LEU A 128 -10.94 -22.32 -14.50
C LEU A 128 -9.95 -22.37 -13.34
N LEU A 129 -10.48 -22.23 -12.12
CA LEU A 129 -9.70 -22.31 -10.88
C LEU A 129 -8.92 -23.62 -10.79
N GLU A 130 -7.59 -23.55 -10.71
CA GLU A 130 -6.76 -24.74 -10.56
C GLU A 130 -6.57 -25.07 -9.08
N VAL A 131 -7.52 -25.81 -8.49
CA VAL A 131 -7.60 -26.08 -7.04
C VAL A 131 -6.29 -26.56 -6.41
N ALA A 132 -5.48 -27.35 -7.13
CA ALA A 132 -4.21 -27.87 -6.62
C ALA A 132 -3.15 -26.77 -6.38
N TYR A 133 -3.16 -25.71 -7.19
CA TYR A 133 -2.23 -24.59 -7.08
C TYR A 133 -2.87 -23.38 -6.39
N GLU A 134 -4.17 -23.20 -6.56
CA GLU A 134 -4.89 -22.02 -6.10
C GLU A 134 -5.60 -22.18 -4.76
N GLY A 135 -5.96 -23.41 -4.39
CA GLY A 135 -6.63 -23.72 -3.13
C GLY A 135 -5.93 -23.17 -1.88
N PRO A 136 -4.60 -23.33 -1.72
CA PRO A 136 -3.90 -22.87 -0.53
C PRO A 136 -4.02 -21.36 -0.27
N TRP A 137 -3.82 -20.52 -1.29
CA TRP A 137 -3.89 -19.07 -1.11
C TRP A 137 -5.34 -18.55 -1.06
N LEU A 138 -6.30 -19.28 -1.63
CA LEU A 138 -7.72 -18.99 -1.42
C LEU A 138 -8.16 -19.23 0.02
N GLU A 139 -7.71 -20.31 0.67
CA GLU A 139 -8.01 -20.54 2.08
C GLU A 139 -7.33 -19.51 2.99
N GLU A 140 -6.10 -19.07 2.66
CA GLU A 140 -5.45 -17.96 3.36
C GLU A 140 -6.22 -16.64 3.20
N LEU A 141 -6.66 -16.32 1.97
CA LEU A 141 -7.49 -15.13 1.69
C LEU A 141 -8.82 -15.18 2.44
N LYS A 142 -9.48 -16.35 2.47
CA LYS A 142 -10.71 -16.59 3.22
C LYS A 142 -10.51 -16.43 4.72
N THR A 143 -9.39 -16.91 5.25
CA THR A 143 -9.03 -16.73 6.66
C THR A 143 -8.86 -15.25 6.98
N CYS A 144 -8.11 -14.51 6.15
CA CYS A 144 -7.95 -13.06 6.30
C CYS A 144 -9.29 -12.31 6.25
N ALA A 145 -10.14 -12.62 5.26
CA ALA A 145 -11.46 -12.00 5.12
C ALA A 145 -12.39 -12.31 6.30
N HIS A 146 -12.29 -13.51 6.88
CA HIS A 146 -13.02 -13.86 8.09
C HIS A 146 -12.53 -13.06 9.29
N THR A 147 -11.21 -12.95 9.49
CA THR A 147 -10.62 -12.15 10.58
C THR A 147 -11.00 -10.67 10.49
N MET A 148 -11.20 -10.12 9.29
CA MET A 148 -11.65 -8.73 9.10
C MET A 148 -13.13 -8.50 9.42
N ARG A 149 -13.94 -9.56 9.51
CA ARG A 149 -15.39 -9.47 9.79
C ARG A 149 -15.73 -9.54 11.27
N GLU A 150 -14.89 -10.17 12.07
CA GLU A 150 -15.00 -10.26 13.53
C GLU A 150 -14.57 -8.94 14.20
#